data_AF-A0A965PL34-F1
#
_entry.id   AF-A0A965PL34-F1
#
_cell.length_a   1.000
_cell.length_b   1.000
_cell.length_c   1.000
_cell.angle_alpha   90.00
_cell.angle_beta   90.00
_cell.angle_gamma   90.00
#
_symmetry.space_group_name_H-M   'P 1'
#
loop_
_entity.id
_entity.type
_entity.pdbx_description
1 polymer ?
#
loop_
_entity_poly.entity_id
_entity_poly.type
_entity_poly.pdbx_seq_one_letter_code
_entity_poly.pdbx_strand_id
1 'polypeptide(L)'
;MENKAQNYTPEQTQLIVQEYQAGTPIEQIAQLVGKSTRSIVAKLSREGVYVAKSKQAQPRVKKSELVERIAQAVGVPSELFESLEKANLEVLEQLANKLGA
;
A
#
# COMPACT_ATOMS: atom_id res chain seq x y z
N MET A 1 27.06 -16.47 -28.10
CA MET A 1 26.86 -15.30 -27.21
C MET A 1 25.40 -14.93 -27.28
N GLU A 2 24.69 -15.04 -26.17
CA GLU A 2 23.23 -14.92 -26.09
C GLU A 2 22.82 -13.45 -26.32
N ASN A 3 22.12 -13.19 -27.42
CA ASN A 3 21.53 -11.88 -27.72
C ASN A 3 20.36 -11.64 -26.77
N LYS A 4 20.66 -11.12 -25.57
CA LYS A 4 19.65 -10.62 -24.64
C LYS A 4 19.03 -9.37 -25.27
N ALA A 5 17.87 -9.54 -25.92
CA ALA A 5 17.10 -8.44 -26.46
C ALA A 5 17.01 -7.31 -25.43
N GLN A 6 17.62 -6.17 -25.75
CA GLN A 6 17.73 -5.06 -24.84
C GLN A 6 16.34 -4.40 -24.77
N ASN A 7 15.54 -4.79 -23.77
CA ASN A 7 14.17 -4.32 -23.60
C ASN A 7 14.04 -2.80 -23.37
N TYR A 8 15.16 -2.15 -23.02
CA TYR A 8 15.29 -0.72 -22.76
C TYR A 8 16.57 -0.20 -23.38
N THR A 9 16.50 0.90 -24.14
CA THR A 9 17.70 1.61 -24.57
C THR A 9 18.43 2.23 -23.35
N PRO A 10 19.72 2.57 -23.47
CA PRO A 10 20.43 3.31 -22.42
C PRO A 10 19.72 4.62 -22.05
N GLU A 11 19.23 5.35 -23.06
CA GLU A 11 18.47 6.59 -22.90
C GLU A 11 17.17 6.38 -22.13
N GLN A 12 16.41 5.32 -22.46
CA GLN A 12 15.19 4.96 -21.72
C GLN A 12 15.50 4.61 -20.26
N THR A 13 16.63 3.94 -20.01
CA THR A 13 17.03 3.59 -18.64
C THR A 13 17.33 4.85 -17.83
N GLN A 14 18.08 5.80 -18.40
CA GLN A 14 18.39 7.07 -17.76
C GLN A 14 17.12 7.88 -17.47
N LEU A 15 16.21 7.98 -18.44
CA LEU A 15 14.93 8.65 -18.28
C LEU A 15 14.10 8.04 -17.13
N ILE A 16 13.97 6.71 -17.09
CA ILE A 16 13.21 6.01 -16.05
C ILE A 16 13.77 6.30 -14.65
N VAL A 17 15.09 6.26 -14.49
CA VAL A 17 15.74 6.52 -13.20
C VAL A 17 15.59 7.98 -12.79
N GLN A 18 15.80 8.92 -13.72
CA GLN A 18 15.68 10.35 -13.47
C GLN A 18 14.26 10.74 -13.05
N GLU A 19 13.25 10.30 -13.80
CA GLU A 19 11.84 10.55 -13.47
C GLU A 19 11.44 9.96 -12.12
N TYR A 20 11.91 8.74 -11.83
CA TYR A 20 11.63 8.11 -10.54
C TYR A 20 12.25 8.88 -9.37
N GLN A 21 13.49 9.36 -9.54
CA GLN A 21 14.17 10.18 -8.53
C GLN A 21 13.56 11.58 -8.40
N ALA A 22 12.97 12.12 -9.46
CA ALA A 22 12.20 13.37 -9.43
C ALA A 22 10.85 13.22 -8.73
N GLY A 23 10.45 12.00 -8.34
CA GLY A 23 9.20 11.72 -7.65
C GLY A 23 8.02 11.44 -8.58
N THR A 24 8.25 11.27 -9.88
CA THR A 24 7.21 10.94 -10.84
C THR A 24 6.59 9.56 -10.52
N PRO A 25 5.25 9.45 -10.43
CA PRO A 25 4.58 8.17 -10.25
C PRO A 25 4.99 7.12 -11.28
N ILE A 26 5.19 5.87 -10.83
CA ILE A 26 5.63 4.76 -11.69
C ILE A 26 4.65 4.51 -12.84
N GLU A 27 3.37 4.76 -12.60
CA GLU A 27 2.30 4.67 -13.59
C GLU A 27 2.51 5.65 -14.75
N GLN A 28 2.96 6.87 -14.46
CA GLN A 28 3.24 7.89 -15.47
C GLN A 28 4.53 7.55 -16.23
N ILE A 29 5.58 7.12 -15.53
CA ILE A 29 6.82 6.67 -16.16
C ILE A 29 6.54 5.51 -17.14
N ALA A 30 5.70 4.57 -16.73
CA ALA A 30 5.30 3.43 -17.56
C ALA A 30 4.59 3.88 -18.85
N GLN A 31 3.71 4.87 -18.77
CA GLN A 31 3.05 5.46 -19.94
C GLN A 31 4.04 6.16 -20.88
N LEU A 32 4.99 6.94 -20.32
CA LEU A 32 5.99 7.68 -21.10
C LEU A 32 6.88 6.76 -21.96
N VAL A 33 7.29 5.62 -21.42
CA VAL A 33 8.14 4.66 -22.16
C VAL A 33 7.35 3.53 -22.84
N GLY A 34 6.01 3.55 -22.78
CA GLY A 34 5.15 2.53 -23.39
C GLY A 34 5.35 1.12 -22.82
N LYS A 35 5.56 1.00 -21.51
CA LYS A 35 5.77 -0.28 -20.80
C LYS A 35 4.74 -0.45 -19.68
N SER A 36 4.69 -1.66 -19.11
CA SER A 36 3.87 -1.91 -17.93
C SER A 36 4.54 -1.38 -16.66
N THR A 37 3.75 -0.99 -15.66
CA THR A 37 4.23 -0.61 -14.32
C THR A 37 5.14 -1.68 -13.71
N ARG A 38 4.77 -2.96 -13.86
CA ARG A 38 5.57 -4.11 -13.41
C ARG A 38 6.96 -4.12 -14.06
N SER A 39 7.05 -3.81 -15.35
CA SER A 39 8.31 -3.76 -16.08
C SER A 39 9.20 -2.62 -15.61
N ILE A 40 8.63 -1.47 -15.23
CA ILE A 40 9.34 -0.32 -14.68
C ILE A 40 9.86 -0.62 -13.28
N VAL A 41 9.03 -1.19 -12.39
CA VAL A 41 9.47 -1.63 -11.06
C VAL A 41 10.64 -2.61 -11.16
N ALA A 42 10.52 -3.62 -12.05
CA ALA A 42 11.59 -4.59 -12.25
C ALA A 42 12.88 -3.94 -12.79
N LYS A 43 12.75 -2.90 -13.62
CA LYS A 43 13.91 -2.14 -14.13
C LYS A 43 14.55 -1.31 -13.02
N LEU A 44 13.79 -0.49 -12.30
CA LEU A 44 14.27 0.32 -11.17
C LEU A 44 14.89 -0.55 -10.06
N SER A 45 14.35 -1.75 -9.81
CA SER A 45 14.91 -2.70 -8.85
C SER A 45 16.26 -3.26 -9.30
N ARG A 46 16.43 -3.58 -10.59
CA ARG A 46 17.73 -4.00 -11.15
C ARG A 46 18.77 -2.88 -11.15
N GLU A 47 18.34 -1.64 -11.33
CA GLU A 47 19.18 -0.45 -11.17
C GLU A 47 19.46 -0.10 -9.70
N GLY A 48 18.86 -0.82 -8.74
CA GLY A 48 19.08 -0.62 -7.30
C GLY A 48 18.42 0.64 -6.71
N VAL A 49 17.65 1.39 -7.50
CA VAL A 49 17.03 2.66 -7.07
C VAL A 49 15.62 2.50 -6.54
N TYR A 50 14.93 1.39 -6.87
CA TYR A 50 13.55 1.20 -6.45
C TYR A 50 13.41 1.10 -4.92
N VAL A 51 12.68 2.05 -4.33
CA VAL A 51 12.24 2.00 -2.95
C VAL A 51 10.81 1.45 -2.93
N ALA A 52 10.64 0.26 -2.36
CA ALA A 52 9.32 -0.30 -2.14
C ALA A 52 8.50 0.65 -1.28
N LYS A 53 7.28 0.99 -1.70
CA LYS A 53 6.36 1.74 -0.85
C LYS A 53 6.13 0.91 0.41
N SER A 54 6.66 1.37 1.55
CA SER A 54 6.27 0.83 2.83
C SER A 54 4.77 1.10 2.96
N LYS A 55 3.96 0.04 3.06
CA LYS A 55 2.59 0.23 3.56
C LYS A 55 2.76 0.88 4.92
N GLN A 56 2.22 2.09 5.11
CA GLN A 56 2.09 2.64 6.45
C GLN A 56 1.39 1.56 7.26
N ALA A 57 2.13 0.91 8.15
CA ALA A 57 1.55 -0.03 9.08
C ALA A 57 0.69 0.85 9.98
N GLN A 58 -0.62 0.93 9.68
CA GLN A 58 -1.55 1.45 10.66
C GLN A 58 -1.31 0.66 11.95
N PRO A 59 -1.18 1.34 13.10
CA PRO A 59 -0.96 0.64 14.36
C PRO A 59 -2.06 -0.41 14.47
N ARG A 60 -1.67 -1.68 14.60
CA ARG A 60 -2.62 -2.78 14.73
C ARG A 60 -3.41 -2.58 16.01
N VAL A 61 -4.64 -2.08 15.89
CA VAL A 61 -5.57 -1.96 17.00
C VAL A 61 -6.11 -3.34 17.32
N LYS A 62 -6.17 -3.70 18.60
CA LYS A 62 -6.74 -4.98 19.02
C LYS A 62 -8.26 -4.95 18.81
N LYS A 63 -8.86 -6.10 18.49
CA LYS A 63 -10.31 -6.20 18.37
C LYS A 63 -11.03 -5.80 19.66
N SER A 64 -10.52 -6.21 20.82
CA SER A 64 -11.08 -5.83 22.12
C SER A 64 -11.14 -4.31 22.30
N GLU A 65 -10.11 -3.60 21.86
CA GLU A 65 -10.06 -2.13 21.91
C GLU A 65 -11.06 -1.49 20.94
N LEU A 66 -11.24 -2.06 19.74
CA LEU A 66 -12.29 -1.62 18.81
C LEU A 66 -13.69 -1.86 19.37
N VAL A 67 -13.92 -3.02 20.00
CA VAL A 67 -15.19 -3.35 20.64
C VAL A 67 -15.49 -2.39 21.78
N GLU A 68 -14.49 -2.05 22.59
CA GLU A 68 -14.63 -1.08 23.68
C GLU A 68 -14.95 0.33 23.17
N ARG A 69 -14.25 0.79 22.12
CA ARG A 69 -14.55 2.06 21.44
C ARG A 69 -15.98 2.10 20.89
N ILE A 70 -16.42 1.03 20.24
CA ILE A 70 -17.78 0.90 19.72
C ILE A 70 -18.80 0.93 20.87
N ALA A 71 -18.55 0.19 21.95
CA ALA A 71 -19.42 0.15 23.12
C ALA A 71 -19.57 1.53 23.79
N GLN A 72 -18.44 2.24 23.96
CA GLN A 72 -18.43 3.61 24.46
C GLN A 72 -19.22 4.57 23.56
N ALA A 73 -19.05 4.48 22.25
CA ALA A 73 -19.76 5.33 21.30
C ALA A 73 -21.28 5.08 21.25
N VAL A 74 -21.71 3.84 21.52
CA VAL A 74 -23.14 3.47 21.59
C VAL A 74 -23.71 3.69 23.00
N GLY A 75 -22.87 3.90 24.02
CA GLY A 75 -23.29 4.13 25.40
C GLY A 75 -23.73 2.86 26.14
N VAL A 76 -23.14 1.72 25.79
CA VAL A 76 -23.44 0.42 26.42
C VAL A 76 -22.18 -0.23 27.00
N PRO A 77 -22.30 -1.13 27.99
CA PRO A 77 -21.16 -1.91 28.48
C PRO A 77 -20.58 -2.81 27.39
N SER A 78 -19.26 -2.87 27.28
CA SER A 78 -18.54 -3.70 26.30
C SER A 78 -18.80 -5.20 26.47
N GLU A 79 -19.17 -5.65 27.68
CA GLU A 79 -19.57 -7.03 27.98
C GLU A 79 -20.75 -7.51 27.13
N LEU A 80 -21.67 -6.60 26.74
CA LEU A 80 -22.79 -6.94 25.85
C LEU A 80 -22.33 -7.18 24.40
N PHE A 81 -21.11 -6.75 24.07
CA PHE A 81 -20.52 -6.84 22.74
C PHE A 81 -19.37 -7.86 22.66
N GLU A 82 -19.19 -8.76 23.63
CA GLU A 82 -18.18 -9.83 23.58
C GLU A 82 -18.23 -10.62 22.26
N SER A 83 -19.42 -10.83 21.71
CA SER A 83 -19.60 -11.53 20.42
C SER A 83 -18.97 -10.80 19.23
N LEU A 84 -18.78 -9.48 19.30
CA LEU A 84 -18.12 -8.69 18.26
C LEU A 84 -16.62 -9.00 18.14
N GLU A 85 -15.96 -9.53 19.17
CA GLU A 85 -14.55 -9.94 19.06
C GLU A 85 -14.33 -11.07 18.04
N LYS A 86 -15.38 -11.85 17.77
CA LYS A 86 -15.39 -12.89 16.74
C LYS A 86 -15.58 -12.34 15.33
N ALA A 87 -15.97 -11.07 15.17
CA ALA A 87 -16.19 -10.44 13.87
C ALA A 87 -14.87 -10.16 13.11
N ASN A 88 -14.98 -9.83 11.82
CA ASN A 88 -13.83 -9.42 11.01
C ASN A 88 -13.25 -8.09 11.54
N LEU A 89 -11.92 -8.00 11.65
CA LEU A 89 -11.21 -6.79 12.09
C LEU A 89 -11.59 -5.57 11.24
N GLU A 90 -11.63 -5.72 9.91
CA GLU A 90 -11.95 -4.60 9.00
C GLU A 90 -13.35 -4.05 9.23
N VAL A 91 -14.31 -4.92 9.59
CA VAL A 91 -15.69 -4.51 9.92
C VAL A 91 -15.71 -3.72 11.23
N LEU A 92 -14.96 -4.16 12.24
CA LEU A 92 -14.86 -3.44 13.52
C LEU A 92 -14.19 -2.07 13.34
N GLU A 93 -13.15 -1.98 12.52
CA GLU A 93 -12.50 -0.71 12.17
C GLU A 93 -13.48 0.23 11.46
N GLN A 94 -14.26 -0.26 10.49
CA GLN A 94 -15.26 0.55 9.81
C GLN A 94 -16.36 1.04 10.76
N LEU A 95 -16.83 0.18 11.67
CA LEU A 95 -17.84 0.55 12.67
C LEU A 95 -17.33 1.61 13.64
N ALA A 96 -16.15 1.40 14.23
CA ALA A 96 -15.51 2.37 15.12
C ALA A 96 -15.35 3.73 14.43
N ASN A 97 -14.78 3.74 13.21
CA ASN A 97 -14.61 4.95 12.42
C ASN A 97 -15.94 5.67 12.12
N LYS A 98 -17.02 4.93 11.80
CA LYS A 98 -18.34 5.51 11.51
C LYS A 98 -19.02 6.09 12.75
N LEU A 99 -18.74 5.52 13.92
CA LEU A 99 -19.23 6.01 15.21
C LEU A 99 -18.36 7.15 15.77
N GLY A 100 -17.25 7.49 15.11
CA GLY A 100 -16.32 8.54 15.57
C GLY A 100 -15.44 8.10 16.75
N ALA A 101 -15.16 6.79 16.85
CA ALA A 101 -14.44 6.14 17.95
C ALA A 101 -13.09 5.54 17.51
#